data_AF-A0A0B6WUI9-F1
#
_entry.id   AF-A0A0B6WUI9-F1
#
_cell.length_a   1.000
_cell.length_b   1.000
_cell.length_c   1.000
_cell.angle_alpha   90.00
_cell.angle_beta   90.00
_cell.angle_gamma   90.00
#
_symmetry.space_group_name_H-M   'P 1'
#
loop_
_entity.id
_entity.type
_entity.pdbx_description
1 polymer ?
#
loop_
_entity_poly.entity_id
_entity_poly.type
_entity_poly.pdbx_seq_one_letter_code
_entity_poly.pdbx_strand_id
1 'polypeptide(L)'
;MAILLTASLLGAGVIIGRWSVDRNPPLILQPATPQTVSAMPLATRPVGDSSAATGEVFYICGARTKKGTPCQRRVRGLERCWQHRGKPAMLPPEKLLVRD
;
A
#
# COMPACT_ATOMS: atom_id res chain seq x y z
N MET A 1 -23.32 32.98 -28.36
CA MET A 1 -22.09 33.02 -27.55
C MET A 1 -22.24 32.35 -26.18
N ALA A 2 -23.29 32.65 -25.39
CA ALA A 2 -23.48 32.01 -24.08
C ALA A 2 -23.64 30.48 -24.11
N ILE A 3 -24.36 29.94 -25.12
CA ILE A 3 -24.62 28.49 -25.26
C ILE A 3 -23.35 27.69 -25.61
N LEU A 4 -22.43 28.29 -26.36
CA LEU A 4 -21.16 27.62 -26.71
C LEU A 4 -20.21 27.55 -25.50
N LEU A 5 -20.21 28.61 -24.68
CA LEU A 5 -19.42 28.68 -23.44
C LEU A 5 -19.87 27.62 -22.42
N THR A 6 -21.17 27.44 -22.24
CA THR A 6 -21.69 26.44 -21.29
C THR A 6 -21.40 25.01 -21.75
N ALA A 7 -21.55 24.73 -23.05
CA ALA A 7 -21.22 23.43 -23.61
C ALA A 7 -19.72 23.07 -23.45
N SER A 8 -18.82 24.04 -23.64
CA SER A 8 -17.37 23.83 -23.43
C SER A 8 -17.02 23.55 -21.97
N LEU A 9 -17.64 24.26 -21.01
CA LEU A 9 -17.40 24.05 -19.58
C LEU A 9 -17.87 22.66 -19.12
N LEU A 10 -19.05 22.23 -19.57
CA LEU A 10 -19.57 20.89 -19.29
C LEU A 10 -18.71 19.79 -19.94
N GLY A 11 -18.30 19.99 -21.20
CA GLY A 11 -17.44 19.05 -21.92
C GLY A 11 -16.07 18.87 -21.24
N ALA A 12 -15.43 19.96 -20.84
CA ALA A 12 -14.15 19.92 -20.15
C ALA A 12 -14.25 19.18 -18.81
N GLY A 13 -15.31 19.45 -18.03
CA GLY A 13 -15.55 18.77 -16.74
C GLY A 13 -15.72 17.26 -16.89
N VAL A 14 -16.45 16.80 -17.90
CA VAL A 14 -16.66 15.35 -18.15
C VAL A 14 -15.36 14.66 -18.58
N ILE A 15 -14.55 15.30 -19.43
CA ILE A 15 -13.28 14.73 -19.90
C ILE A 15 -12.29 14.59 -18.73
N ILE A 16 -12.13 15.65 -17.92
CA ILE A 16 -11.24 15.66 -16.75
C ILE A 16 -11.72 14.62 -15.70
N GLY A 17 -13.04 14.54 -15.47
CA GLY A 17 -13.62 13.59 -14.54
C GLY A 17 -13.41 12.13 -14.96
N ARG A 18 -13.58 11.80 -16.24
CA ARG A 18 -13.38 10.43 -16.75
C ARG A 18 -11.92 10.00 -16.77
N TRP A 19 -10.97 10.93 -16.89
CA TRP A 19 -9.54 10.63 -16.80
C TRP A 19 -9.06 10.37 -15.36
N SER A 20 -9.76 10.92 -14.36
CA SER A 20 -9.37 10.78 -12.95
C SER A 20 -9.85 9.49 -12.28
N VAL A 21 -10.62 8.64 -12.99
CA VAL A 21 -11.00 7.31 -12.49
C VAL A 21 -9.78 6.38 -12.61
N ASP A 22 -9.03 6.36 -11.53
CA ASP A 22 -7.88 5.50 -11.30
C ASP A 22 -8.24 4.03 -11.62
N ARG A 23 -7.73 3.50 -12.73
CA ARG A 23 -7.93 2.11 -13.18
C ARG A 23 -7.17 1.16 -12.25
N ASN A 24 -7.67 0.93 -11.03
CA ASN A 24 -7.21 -0.21 -10.26
C ASN A 24 -7.82 -1.48 -10.89
N PRO A 25 -7.02 -2.42 -11.43
CA PRO A 25 -7.58 -3.69 -11.87
C PRO A 25 -8.33 -4.35 -10.71
N PRO A 26 -9.45 -5.04 -10.97
CA PRO A 26 -10.16 -5.76 -9.92
C PRO A 26 -9.16 -6.68 -9.22
N LEU A 27 -9.10 -6.58 -7.89
CA LEU A 27 -8.28 -7.49 -7.09
C LEU A 27 -8.92 -8.88 -7.19
N ILE A 28 -8.46 -9.67 -8.15
CA ILE A 28 -8.78 -11.10 -8.21
C ILE A 28 -8.08 -11.72 -7.00
N LEU A 29 -8.86 -12.11 -5.99
CA LEU A 29 -8.35 -12.98 -4.92
C LEU A 29 -8.05 -14.33 -5.57
N GLN A 30 -6.80 -14.56 -5.97
CA GLN A 30 -6.34 -15.89 -6.34
C GLN A 30 -6.29 -16.74 -5.06
N PRO A 31 -6.97 -17.89 -5.02
CA PRO A 31 -6.67 -18.93 -4.04
C PRO A 31 -5.19 -19.27 -4.16
N ALA A 32 -4.48 -19.30 -3.03
CA ALA A 32 -3.07 -19.64 -3.00
C ALA A 32 -2.87 -21.08 -3.51
N THR A 33 -2.43 -21.22 -4.76
CA THR A 33 -1.87 -22.48 -5.25
C THR A 33 -0.53 -22.70 -4.55
N PRO A 34 -0.26 -23.88 -3.96
CA PRO A 34 1.02 -24.17 -3.33
C PRO A 34 2.12 -24.12 -4.39
N GLN A 35 2.95 -23.08 -4.36
CA GLN A 35 4.07 -22.95 -5.27
C GLN A 35 5.29 -23.66 -4.67
N THR A 36 5.65 -24.77 -5.30
CA THR A 36 6.91 -25.49 -5.14
C THR A 36 8.08 -24.53 -5.21
N VAL A 37 8.84 -24.44 -4.11
CA VAL A 37 10.04 -23.61 -3.99
C VAL A 37 11.18 -24.19 -4.84
N SER A 38 11.38 -23.64 -6.03
CA SER A 38 12.60 -23.86 -6.80
C SER A 38 13.62 -22.77 -6.44
N ALA A 39 14.78 -23.22 -5.97
CA ALA A 39 15.82 -22.44 -5.32
C ALA A 39 16.53 -21.45 -6.25
N MET A 40 16.89 -20.27 -5.72
CA MET A 40 18.15 -19.58 -6.06
C MET A 40 18.57 -18.58 -4.96
N PRO A 41 19.88 -18.27 -4.84
CA PRO A 41 20.50 -17.98 -3.56
C PRO A 41 20.71 -16.49 -3.24
N LEU A 42 20.65 -16.22 -1.94
CA LEU A 42 21.51 -15.35 -1.12
C LEU A 42 22.04 -14.05 -1.76
N ALA A 43 21.35 -12.95 -1.50
CA ALA A 43 21.95 -11.61 -1.43
C ALA A 43 21.76 -11.07 0.00
N THR A 44 22.88 -10.69 0.58
CA THR A 44 23.10 -10.44 2.01
C THR A 44 23.00 -8.95 2.32
N ARG A 45 22.29 -8.62 3.43
CA ARG A 45 22.35 -7.43 4.34
C ARG A 45 21.42 -6.21 4.11
N PRO A 46 21.07 -5.46 5.18
CA PRO A 46 21.57 -5.52 6.56
C PRO A 46 20.60 -6.07 7.60
N VAL A 47 21.23 -6.69 8.60
CA VAL A 47 20.72 -7.05 9.92
C VAL A 47 20.14 -5.79 10.57
N GLY A 48 18.82 -5.77 10.76
CA GLY A 48 18.16 -4.95 11.78
C GLY A 48 17.99 -5.85 13.01
N ASP A 49 18.54 -5.39 14.12
CA ASP A 49 18.94 -6.16 15.30
C ASP A 49 17.95 -7.19 15.86
N SER A 50 18.60 -8.24 16.36
CA SER A 50 18.07 -9.41 17.05
C SER A 50 17.25 -9.07 18.30
N SER A 51 16.15 -9.80 18.44
CA SER A 51 15.80 -10.62 19.61
C SER A 51 15.93 -10.03 21.00
N ALA A 52 14.78 -9.75 21.65
CA ALA A 52 14.56 -10.17 23.03
C ALA A 52 13.07 -10.09 23.42
N ALA A 53 12.40 -11.24 23.33
CA ALA A 53 11.29 -11.74 24.15
C ALA A 53 10.23 -12.40 23.27
N THR A 54 9.92 -13.65 23.59
CA THR A 54 8.91 -14.53 23.01
C THR A 54 7.52 -13.89 22.92
N GLY A 55 7.32 -13.12 21.85
CA GLY A 55 6.05 -12.56 21.41
C GLY A 55 6.25 -12.09 19.98
N GLU A 56 5.45 -12.58 19.04
CA GLU A 56 5.55 -12.17 17.64
C GLU A 56 5.25 -10.67 17.55
N VAL A 57 6.28 -9.84 17.34
CA VAL A 57 6.09 -8.38 17.23
C VAL A 57 5.55 -8.06 15.85
N PHE A 58 4.29 -7.62 15.81
CA PHE A 58 3.66 -7.13 14.59
C PHE A 58 3.82 -5.62 14.48
N TYR A 59 3.94 -5.12 13.25
CA TYR A 59 3.89 -3.70 12.96
C TYR A 59 2.70 -3.40 12.06
N ILE A 60 2.24 -2.14 12.07
CA ILE A 60 1.22 -1.63 11.18
C ILE A 60 1.89 -1.00 9.97
N CYS A 61 1.35 -1.27 8.77
CA CYS A 61 1.88 -0.75 7.53
C CYS A 61 1.98 0.78 7.51
N GLY A 62 1.05 1.53 8.10
CA GLY A 62 1.16 2.97 8.33
C GLY A 62 1.31 3.87 7.09
N ALA A 63 1.29 3.32 5.87
CA ALA A 63 1.45 4.05 4.63
C ALA A 63 0.17 4.83 4.29
N ARG A 64 0.31 5.95 3.59
CA ARG A 64 -0.82 6.77 3.15
C ARG A 64 -1.67 6.00 2.13
N THR A 65 -2.92 5.73 2.49
CA THR A 65 -3.90 5.15 1.56
C THR A 65 -4.43 6.21 0.59
N LYS A 66 -5.16 5.79 -0.45
CA LYS A 66 -5.85 6.72 -1.37
C LYS A 66 -6.86 7.63 -0.67
N LYS A 67 -7.43 7.17 0.46
CA LYS A 67 -8.35 7.95 1.31
C LYS A 67 -7.63 8.95 2.22
N GLY A 68 -6.30 8.96 2.24
CA GLY A 68 -5.50 9.83 3.09
C GLY A 68 -5.29 9.33 4.53
N THR A 69 -5.93 8.23 4.92
CA THR A 69 -5.74 7.60 6.24
C THR A 69 -4.57 6.61 6.24
N PRO A 70 -3.93 6.34 7.39
CA PRO A 70 -2.85 5.37 7.48
C PRO A 70 -3.36 3.93 7.32
N CYS A 71 -2.61 3.11 6.60
CA CYS A 71 -2.93 1.70 6.41
C CYS A 71 -2.81 0.92 7.72
N GLN A 72 -3.87 0.23 8.14
CA GLN A 72 -3.93 -0.55 9.39
C GLN A 72 -3.53 -2.03 9.24
N ARG A 73 -3.01 -2.44 8.07
CA ARG A 73 -2.65 -3.84 7.85
C ARG A 73 -1.41 -4.22 8.67
N ARG A 74 -1.49 -5.33 9.41
CA ARG A 74 -0.36 -5.91 10.16
C ARG A 74 0.70 -6.48 9.19
N VAL A 75 1.96 -6.29 9.53
CA VAL A 75 3.14 -6.76 8.81
C VAL A 75 4.16 -7.29 9.81
N ARG A 76 4.97 -8.24 9.36
CA ARG A 76 6.08 -8.78 10.13
C ARG A 76 7.31 -7.91 9.87
N GLY A 77 7.79 -7.22 10.90
CA GLY A 77 8.90 -6.25 10.79
C GLY A 77 8.51 -4.86 10.28
N LEU A 78 9.50 -4.01 10.07
CA LEU A 78 9.37 -2.59 9.69
C LEU A 78 9.05 -2.36 8.19
N GLU A 79 8.74 -3.43 7.44
CA GLU A 79 8.40 -3.33 6.03
C GLU A 79 6.98 -2.75 5.83
N ARG A 80 6.64 -2.41 4.59
CA ARG A 80 5.27 -2.03 4.22
C ARG A 80 4.52 -3.26 3.73
N CYS A 81 3.20 -3.24 3.85
CA CYS A 81 2.41 -4.33 3.31
C CYS A 81 2.57 -4.41 1.78
N TRP A 82 2.21 -5.56 1.22
CA TRP A 82 2.32 -5.84 -0.21
C TRP A 82 1.65 -4.80 -1.13
N GLN A 83 0.64 -4.08 -0.65
CA GLN A 83 -0.03 -3.00 -1.40
C GLN A 83 0.73 -1.66 -1.38
N HIS A 84 1.68 -1.48 -0.47
CA HIS A 84 2.36 -0.21 -0.21
C HIS A 84 3.89 -0.36 -0.21
N ARG A 85 4.43 -1.33 -0.95
CA ARG A 85 5.88 -1.51 -1.12
C ARG A 85 6.51 -0.21 -1.62
N GLY A 86 7.61 0.22 -0.99
CA GLY A 86 8.33 1.45 -1.36
C GLY A 86 7.67 2.78 -0.97
N LYS A 87 6.53 2.78 -0.26
CA LYS A 87 5.90 4.01 0.25
C LYS A 87 6.37 4.34 1.66
N PRO A 88 6.54 5.63 2.02
CA PRO A 88 6.89 6.03 3.38
C PRO A 88 5.72 5.82 4.34
N ALA A 89 6.05 5.65 5.62
CA ALA A 89 5.09 5.72 6.71
C ALA A 89 4.58 7.16 6.85
N MET A 90 3.32 7.34 7.25
CA MET A 90 2.87 8.61 7.80
C MET A 90 3.25 8.78 9.29
N LEU A 91 3.57 7.69 9.99
CA LEU A 91 3.79 7.65 11.42
C LEU A 91 5.18 7.07 11.75
N PRO A 92 5.82 7.56 12.83
CA PRO A 92 7.11 7.04 13.27
C PRO A 92 6.96 5.58 13.76
N PRO A 93 8.04 4.78 13.71
CA PRO A 93 7.98 3.33 13.88
C PRO A 93 7.43 2.88 15.23
N GLU A 94 7.57 3.70 16.28
CA GLU A 94 7.07 3.42 17.63
C GLU A 94 5.54 3.34 17.66
N LYS A 95 4.87 4.13 16.82
CA LYS A 95 3.39 4.13 16.70
C LYS A 95 2.88 3.03 15.79
N LEU A 96 3.76 2.36 15.06
CA LEU A 96 3.39 1.25 14.18
C LEU A 96 3.47 -0.08 14.90
N LEU A 97 4.21 -0.18 16.00
CA LEU A 97 4.37 -1.41 16.75
C LEU A 97 3.06 -1.79 17.44
N VAL A 98 2.60 -3.02 17.18
CA VAL A 98 1.47 -3.66 17.85
C VAL A 98 2.05 -4.64 18.85
N ARG A 99 1.87 -4.35 20.14
CA ARG A 99 2.00 -5.32 21.22
C ARG A 99 0.66 -6.02 21.34
N ASP A 100 0.64 -7.34 21.16
CA ASP A 100 -0.50 -8.16 21.52
C ASP A 100 -0.61 -8.27 23.06
#